data_AF-A0AAV6FFX6-F1
#
_entry.id   AF-A0AAV6FFX6-F1
#
_cell.length_a   1.000
_cell.length_b   1.000
_cell.length_c   1.000
_cell.angle_alpha   90.00
_cell.angle_beta   90.00
_cell.angle_gamma   90.00
#
_symmetry.space_group_name_H-M   'P 1'
#
loop_
_entity.id
_entity.type
_entity.pdbx_description
1 polymer ?
#
loop_
_entity_poly.entity_id
_entity_poly.type
_entity_poly.pdbx_seq_one_letter_code
_entity_poly.pdbx_strand_id
1 'polypeptide(L)'
;MESKLASLIFLAVMHKGFVGAWPHPSNGLRECHKNLSLLALEVLPGGGWDNLRNQDMGRIMNFSYSQCQTTEDGVYLIPDEVFVIPQKMTAVESGSDFFEHWLNHTSSTSQTINTDASFLPVLNAKFSADNQRSKNYQVRDDAVTSRVQVRNHIYIVEAFPDFTLDSRFTQQVKEIADALLMNNTRHATFLSEMMVVDYGTHVITSVDAAAGLETPWLRLSFAAHQSSANTSSQ
;
A
#
# COMPACT_ATOMS: atom_id res chain seq x y z
N MET A 1 0.67 -56.19 -48.97
CA MET A 1 1.37 -55.29 -48.02
C MET A 1 1.11 -53.87 -48.53
N GLU A 2 1.00 -52.88 -47.65
CA GLU A 2 0.45 -51.53 -47.91
C GLU A 2 -1.09 -51.41 -47.73
N SER A 3 -1.58 -51.88 -46.57
CA SER A 3 -2.69 -51.20 -45.89
C SER A 3 -2.10 -50.42 -44.72
N LYS A 4 -2.73 -49.27 -44.38
CA LYS A 4 -2.39 -48.31 -43.31
C LYS A 4 -1.72 -47.01 -43.78
N LEU A 5 -2.43 -46.18 -44.54
CA LEU A 5 -2.09 -44.75 -44.61
C LEU A 5 -3.27 -43.82 -44.94
N ALA A 6 -4.47 -44.12 -44.42
CA ALA A 6 -5.66 -43.30 -44.71
C ALA A 6 -6.59 -43.06 -43.51
N SER A 7 -6.08 -43.11 -42.28
CA SER A 7 -6.92 -42.93 -41.09
C SER A 7 -6.26 -42.15 -39.94
N LEU A 8 -5.54 -41.06 -40.25
CA LEU A 8 -4.87 -40.22 -39.24
C LEU A 8 -4.96 -38.70 -39.50
N ILE A 9 -5.93 -38.20 -40.29
CA ILE A 9 -6.06 -36.74 -40.55
C ILE A 9 -7.46 -36.19 -40.16
N PHE A 10 -8.23 -36.90 -39.32
CA PHE A 10 -9.57 -36.44 -38.93
C PHE A 10 -9.78 -36.21 -37.43
N LEU A 11 -8.72 -35.97 -36.65
CA LEU A 11 -8.87 -35.54 -35.25
C LEU A 11 -7.73 -34.60 -34.78
N ALA A 12 -7.56 -33.44 -35.42
CA ALA A 12 -6.65 -32.41 -34.92
C ALA A 12 -7.02 -30.98 -35.36
N VAL A 13 -8.30 -30.69 -35.61
CA VAL A 13 -8.78 -29.31 -35.79
C VAL A 13 -9.62 -28.96 -34.58
N MET A 14 -9.25 -27.85 -33.92
CA MET A 14 -9.81 -27.24 -32.70
C MET A 14 -9.09 -27.48 -31.36
N HIS A 15 -7.75 -27.52 -31.37
CA HIS A 15 -6.94 -26.93 -30.29
C HIS A 15 -6.34 -25.59 -30.74
N LYS A 16 -7.17 -24.72 -31.34
CA LYS A 16 -6.82 -23.30 -31.38
C LYS A 16 -7.16 -22.74 -30.01
N GLY A 17 -6.11 -22.50 -29.23
CA GLY A 17 -6.18 -21.92 -27.90
C GLY A 17 -7.11 -20.71 -27.90
N PHE A 18 -8.24 -20.88 -27.24
CA PHE A 18 -8.94 -19.76 -26.64
C PHE A 18 -8.15 -19.43 -25.37
N VAL A 19 -7.01 -18.74 -25.53
CA VAL A 19 -6.55 -17.85 -24.46
C VAL A 19 -7.45 -16.61 -24.56
N GLY A 20 -8.75 -16.83 -24.36
CA GLY A 20 -9.64 -15.73 -24.04
C GLY A 20 -9.21 -15.31 -22.65
N ALA A 21 -8.71 -14.07 -22.53
CA ALA A 21 -8.60 -13.44 -21.22
C ALA A 21 -9.93 -13.68 -20.51
N TRP A 22 -9.92 -14.46 -19.43
CA TRP A 22 -11.12 -14.63 -18.62
C TRP A 22 -11.60 -13.22 -18.28
N PRO A 23 -12.86 -12.87 -18.61
CA PRO A 23 -13.36 -11.55 -18.28
C PRO A 23 -13.16 -11.37 -16.78
N HIS A 24 -12.31 -10.41 -16.42
CA HIS A 24 -12.18 -10.06 -15.01
C HIS A 24 -13.57 -9.64 -14.54
N PRO A 25 -14.08 -10.21 -13.44
CA PRO A 25 -15.38 -9.85 -12.91
C PRO A 25 -15.44 -8.32 -12.78
N SER A 26 -16.46 -7.70 -13.37
CA SER A 26 -16.70 -6.26 -13.14
C SER A 26 -17.03 -6.08 -11.67
N ASN A 27 -16.40 -5.12 -11.02
CA ASN A 27 -16.79 -4.71 -9.68
C ASN A 27 -18.03 -3.81 -9.67
N GLY A 28 -18.66 -3.55 -10.82
CA GLY A 28 -19.88 -2.73 -10.93
C GLY A 28 -19.62 -1.23 -11.09
N LEU A 29 -18.37 -0.76 -11.03
CA LEU A 29 -18.09 0.68 -11.08
C LEU A 29 -18.57 1.31 -12.40
N ARG A 30 -18.31 0.65 -13.53
CA ARG A 30 -18.74 1.15 -14.85
C ARG A 30 -20.26 1.23 -14.98
N GLU A 31 -20.98 0.37 -14.28
CA GLU A 31 -22.44 0.38 -14.24
C GLU A 31 -22.94 1.64 -13.51
N CYS A 32 -22.31 2.03 -12.39
CA CYS A 32 -22.64 3.28 -11.68
C CYS A 32 -22.41 4.52 -12.54
N HIS A 33 -21.32 4.53 -13.32
CA HIS A 33 -20.99 5.64 -14.22
C HIS A 33 -22.00 5.86 -15.37
N LYS A 34 -22.91 4.91 -15.63
CA LYS A 34 -23.98 5.10 -16.64
C LYS A 34 -25.02 6.13 -16.19
N ASN A 35 -25.25 6.23 -14.89
CA ASN A 35 -26.29 7.09 -14.31
C ASN A 35 -25.72 8.24 -13.47
N LEU A 36 -24.48 8.11 -12.99
CA LEU A 36 -23.81 9.08 -12.13
C LEU A 36 -22.53 9.58 -12.82
N SER A 37 -22.38 10.90 -12.91
CA SER A 37 -21.16 11.54 -13.46
C SER A 37 -20.11 11.83 -12.37
N LEU A 38 -20.09 11.03 -11.32
CA LEU A 38 -19.17 11.18 -10.19
C LEU A 38 -17.86 10.39 -10.43
N LEU A 39 -16.77 10.86 -9.82
CA LEU A 39 -15.51 10.14 -9.80
C LEU A 39 -15.51 9.10 -8.66
N ALA A 40 -14.81 7.99 -8.83
CA ALA A 40 -14.55 7.08 -7.72
C ALA A 40 -13.46 7.66 -6.81
N LEU A 41 -13.61 7.48 -5.50
CA LEU A 41 -12.58 7.86 -4.56
C LEU A 41 -11.33 6.98 -4.78
N GLU A 42 -10.19 7.61 -5.08
CA GLU A 42 -8.97 6.89 -5.46
C GLU A 42 -8.18 6.37 -4.23
N VAL A 43 -8.35 7.02 -3.08
CA VAL A 43 -7.67 6.65 -1.82
C VAL A 43 -8.57 5.71 -1.03
N LEU A 44 -8.26 4.41 -1.06
CA LEU A 44 -9.06 3.35 -0.45
C LEU A 44 -8.19 2.42 0.41
N PRO A 45 -8.72 1.90 1.54
CA PRO A 45 -8.06 0.86 2.33
C PRO A 45 -8.14 -0.51 1.61
N GLY A 46 -7.78 -1.59 2.30
CA GLY A 46 -7.91 -2.97 1.82
C GLY A 46 -6.78 -3.47 0.93
N GLY A 47 -5.79 -2.62 0.66
CA GLY A 47 -4.51 -3.01 0.08
C GLY A 47 -3.59 -3.65 1.12
N GLY A 48 -2.70 -4.51 0.66
CA GLY A 48 -1.55 -4.96 1.42
C GLY A 48 -0.50 -3.86 1.56
N TRP A 49 0.37 -3.97 2.56
CA TRP A 49 1.41 -2.99 2.87
C TRP A 49 2.73 -3.64 3.26
N ASP A 50 3.82 -3.21 2.62
CA ASP A 50 5.17 -3.52 3.08
C ASP A 50 5.64 -2.47 4.08
N ASN A 51 5.63 -2.85 5.37
CA ASN A 51 5.96 -1.94 6.46
C ASN A 51 7.48 -1.70 6.61
N LEU A 52 8.34 -2.40 5.87
CA LEU A 52 9.78 -2.11 5.83
C LEU A 52 10.09 -1.01 4.80
N ARG A 53 9.41 -1.08 3.65
CA ARG A 53 9.62 -0.18 2.50
C ARG A 53 8.64 1.00 2.46
N ASN A 54 7.58 0.98 3.26
CA ASN A 54 6.44 1.89 3.15
C ASN A 54 5.85 1.90 1.74
N GLN A 55 5.41 0.73 1.27
CA GLN A 55 4.92 0.57 -0.10
C GLN A 55 3.61 -0.20 -0.13
N ASP A 56 2.67 0.30 -0.93
CA ASP A 56 1.44 -0.41 -1.25
C ASP A 56 1.73 -1.69 -2.02
N MET A 57 1.04 -2.76 -1.65
CA MET A 57 1.18 -4.11 -2.19
C MET A 57 -0.15 -4.56 -2.83
N GLY A 58 -0.27 -5.85 -3.15
CA GLY A 58 -1.47 -6.42 -3.76
C GLY A 58 -2.76 -6.13 -2.99
N ARG A 59 -3.88 -6.12 -3.70
CA ARG A 59 -5.22 -5.92 -3.13
C ARG A 59 -5.67 -7.16 -2.35
N ILE A 60 -6.07 -6.96 -1.09
CA ILE A 60 -6.51 -8.04 -0.21
C ILE A 60 -8.03 -8.02 -0.05
N MET A 61 -8.63 -6.83 0.03
CA MET A 61 -10.08 -6.66 0.11
C MET A 61 -10.73 -6.72 -1.28
N ASN A 62 -11.84 -7.43 -1.38
CA ASN A 62 -12.69 -7.42 -2.56
C ASN A 62 -13.60 -6.19 -2.54
N PHE A 63 -13.56 -5.39 -3.61
CA PHE A 63 -14.39 -4.21 -3.74
C PHE A 63 -15.54 -4.42 -4.71
N SER A 64 -16.73 -4.03 -4.28
CA SER A 64 -17.95 -3.96 -5.08
C SER A 64 -18.47 -2.53 -5.14
N TYR A 65 -19.11 -2.17 -6.24
CA TYR A 65 -19.84 -0.92 -6.46
C TYR A 65 -21.29 -1.23 -6.85
N SER A 66 -21.86 -2.29 -6.30
CA SER A 66 -23.19 -2.78 -6.67
C SER A 66 -24.31 -1.84 -6.23
N GLN A 67 -24.10 -1.11 -5.13
CA GLN A 67 -25.09 -0.18 -4.58
C GLN A 67 -24.86 1.26 -5.04
N CYS A 68 -23.79 1.52 -5.82
CA CYS A 68 -23.38 2.85 -6.26
C CYS A 68 -23.34 3.87 -5.13
N GLN A 69 -22.81 3.47 -3.97
CA GLN A 69 -22.72 4.33 -2.80
C GLN A 69 -21.87 5.57 -3.10
N THR A 70 -22.21 6.66 -2.44
CA THR A 70 -21.45 7.91 -2.52
C THR A 70 -21.01 8.33 -1.13
N THR A 71 -20.03 9.22 -1.08
CA THR A 71 -19.78 10.03 0.12
C THR A 71 -21.04 10.82 0.50
N GLU A 72 -21.18 11.18 1.80
CA GLU A 72 -22.36 11.91 2.30
C GLU A 72 -22.56 13.27 1.63
N ASP A 73 -21.47 13.90 1.16
CA ASP A 73 -21.48 15.15 0.41
C ASP A 73 -21.77 14.96 -1.10
N GLY A 74 -21.88 13.72 -1.57
CA GLY A 74 -22.23 13.38 -2.95
C GLY A 74 -21.13 13.66 -3.98
N VAL A 75 -19.87 13.82 -3.55
CA VAL A 75 -18.74 14.17 -4.44
C VAL A 75 -18.11 12.96 -5.09
N TYR A 76 -17.98 11.83 -4.36
CA TYR A 76 -17.29 10.63 -4.84
C TYR A 76 -18.15 9.38 -4.74
N LEU A 77 -17.96 8.44 -5.67
CA LEU A 77 -18.38 7.05 -5.53
C LEU A 77 -17.42 6.30 -4.61
N ILE A 78 -17.97 5.46 -3.73
CA ILE A 78 -17.21 4.62 -2.81
C ILE A 78 -17.61 3.15 -2.94
N PRO A 79 -16.69 2.20 -2.69
CA PRO A 79 -17.03 0.78 -2.61
C PRO A 79 -18.08 0.46 -1.54
N ASP A 80 -18.79 -0.65 -1.71
CA ASP A 80 -19.80 -1.13 -0.78
C ASP A 80 -19.20 -1.56 0.57
N GLU A 81 -17.91 -1.93 0.58
CA GLU A 81 -17.17 -2.45 1.72
C GLU A 81 -16.45 -1.38 2.57
N VAL A 82 -16.68 -0.09 2.30
CA VAL A 82 -16.06 1.01 3.05
C VAL A 82 -17.08 2.04 3.51
N PHE A 83 -16.73 2.80 4.55
CA PHE A 83 -17.44 4.02 4.92
C PHE A 83 -16.46 5.19 5.02
N VAL A 84 -17.01 6.39 4.83
CA VAL A 84 -16.24 7.63 4.80
C VAL A 84 -16.68 8.55 5.92
N ILE A 85 -15.72 9.05 6.70
CA ILE A 85 -15.92 10.07 7.72
C ILE A 85 -15.39 11.41 7.17
N PRO A 86 -16.28 12.38 6.86
CA PRO A 86 -15.84 13.68 6.37
C PRO A 86 -15.17 14.49 7.49
N GLN A 87 -13.96 14.99 7.21
CA GLN A 87 -13.24 15.88 8.12
C GLN A 87 -13.77 17.30 7.93
N LYS A 88 -14.76 17.67 8.76
CA LYS A 88 -15.54 18.93 8.62
C LYS A 88 -14.76 20.20 8.93
N MET A 89 -13.52 20.09 9.40
CA MET A 89 -12.63 21.23 9.60
C MET A 89 -11.54 21.13 8.55
N THR A 90 -11.43 22.12 7.65
CA THR A 90 -10.22 22.38 6.87
C THR A 90 -9.14 22.91 7.81
N ALA A 91 -8.81 22.12 8.85
CA ALA A 91 -7.70 22.37 9.72
C ALA A 91 -6.46 22.04 8.89
N VAL A 92 -5.92 23.08 8.25
CA VAL A 92 -4.61 22.99 7.64
C VAL A 92 -3.62 22.77 8.77
N GLU A 93 -3.21 21.53 8.96
CA GLU A 93 -2.24 21.14 9.98
C GLU A 93 -0.85 21.52 9.48
N SER A 94 -0.22 22.48 10.15
CA SER A 94 1.18 22.81 9.93
C SER A 94 2.02 22.22 11.05
N GLY A 95 3.04 21.45 10.68
CA GLY A 95 3.97 20.82 11.60
C GLY A 95 5.41 21.03 11.17
N SER A 96 6.31 21.08 12.15
CA SER A 96 7.75 21.04 11.90
C SER A 96 8.38 19.93 12.75
N ASP A 97 9.04 18.99 12.09
CA ASP A 97 9.80 17.94 12.75
C ASP A 97 11.30 18.20 12.61
N PHE A 98 12.04 17.71 13.61
CA PHE A 98 13.49 17.74 13.64
C PHE A 98 14.03 16.35 13.98
N PHE A 99 14.90 15.83 13.14
CA PHE A 99 15.50 14.50 13.26
C PHE A 99 17.02 14.61 13.34
N GLU A 100 17.56 14.49 14.55
CA GLU A 100 19.01 14.46 14.79
C GLU A 100 19.66 13.19 14.21
N HIS A 101 18.93 12.07 14.26
CA HIS A 101 19.42 10.77 13.80
C HIS A 101 18.38 10.08 12.91
N TRP A 102 18.85 9.51 11.80
CA TRP A 102 18.03 8.78 10.83
C TRP A 102 17.33 7.55 11.44
N LEU A 103 17.87 7.00 12.53
CA LEU A 103 17.21 5.93 13.30
C LEU A 103 15.90 6.41 13.94
N ASN A 104 15.77 7.71 14.23
CA ASN A 104 14.57 8.32 14.82
C ASN A 104 13.65 8.94 13.76
N HIS A 105 13.99 8.80 12.47
CA HIS A 105 13.16 9.31 11.38
C HIS A 105 11.79 8.61 11.37
N THR A 106 10.73 9.41 11.39
CA THR A 106 9.34 8.96 11.24
C THR A 106 8.86 9.20 9.81
N SER A 107 7.98 8.32 9.33
CA SER A 107 7.28 8.55 8.06
C SER A 107 6.22 9.60 8.27
N SER A 108 6.01 10.47 7.30
CA SER A 108 4.94 11.46 7.37
C SER A 108 3.63 10.82 6.91
N THR A 109 3.62 9.97 5.88
CA THR A 109 2.39 9.41 5.27
C THR A 109 1.96 8.08 5.87
N SER A 110 2.84 7.41 6.61
CA SER A 110 2.59 6.07 7.16
C SER A 110 2.95 5.96 8.65
N GLN A 111 2.97 7.09 9.37
CA GLN A 111 3.43 7.11 10.76
C GLN A 111 2.71 6.07 11.65
N THR A 112 1.38 6.03 11.55
CA THR A 112 0.51 5.20 12.39
C THR A 112 0.81 3.71 12.23
N ILE A 113 0.86 3.21 10.99
CA ILE A 113 1.18 1.81 10.68
C ILE A 113 2.64 1.45 11.02
N ASN A 114 3.55 2.41 10.99
CA ASN A 114 4.95 2.19 11.36
C ASN A 114 5.13 2.05 12.88
N THR A 115 4.30 2.74 13.66
CA THR A 115 4.33 2.71 15.14
C THR A 115 3.47 1.62 15.75
N ASP A 116 2.69 0.92 14.92
CA ASP A 116 1.84 -0.18 15.38
C ASP A 116 2.67 -1.34 15.95
N ALA A 117 2.04 -2.17 16.78
CA ALA A 117 2.68 -3.30 17.44
C ALA A 117 3.15 -4.32 16.39
N SER A 118 4.47 -4.44 16.22
CA SER A 118 5.08 -5.44 15.34
C SER A 118 6.13 -6.27 16.10
N PHE A 119 6.51 -7.42 15.55
CA PHE A 119 7.52 -8.30 16.15
C PHE A 119 8.91 -7.64 16.21
N LEU A 120 9.24 -6.78 15.25
CA LEU A 120 10.50 -6.05 15.17
C LEU A 120 10.24 -4.57 14.83
N PRO A 121 9.72 -3.78 15.78
CA PRO A 121 9.27 -2.41 15.51
C PRO A 121 10.43 -1.49 15.09
N VAL A 122 11.65 -1.81 15.51
CA VAL A 122 12.87 -1.08 15.14
C VAL A 122 13.19 -1.10 13.64
N LEU A 123 12.61 -2.05 12.88
CA LEU A 123 12.84 -2.19 11.43
C LEU A 123 11.79 -1.50 10.58
N ASN A 124 10.64 -1.13 11.16
CA ASN A 124 9.55 -0.50 10.43
C ASN A 124 10.05 0.76 9.71
N ALA A 125 9.76 0.85 8.42
CA ALA A 125 10.13 1.89 7.46
C ALA A 125 11.62 2.18 7.27
N LYS A 126 12.52 1.39 7.84
CA LYS A 126 13.96 1.65 7.71
C LYS A 126 14.50 1.45 6.30
N PHE A 127 13.74 0.76 5.44
CA PHE A 127 14.05 0.56 4.04
C PHE A 127 13.21 1.43 3.10
N SER A 128 12.38 2.34 3.63
CA SER A 128 11.64 3.31 2.82
C SER A 128 12.56 4.30 2.11
N ALA A 129 12.12 4.82 0.97
CA ALA A 129 12.87 5.79 0.19
C ALA A 129 13.22 7.05 1.02
N ASP A 130 12.28 7.53 1.85
CA ASP A 130 12.48 8.70 2.69
C ASP A 130 13.50 8.46 3.80
N ASN A 131 13.41 7.31 4.48
CA ASN A 131 14.39 6.95 5.51
C ASN A 131 15.79 6.77 4.91
N GLN A 132 15.91 6.10 3.75
CA GLN A 132 17.17 5.93 3.05
C GLN A 132 17.75 7.27 2.58
N ARG A 133 16.90 8.19 2.09
CA ARG A 133 17.30 9.54 1.72
C ARG A 133 17.83 10.32 2.93
N SER A 134 17.10 10.32 4.06
CA SER A 134 17.55 10.97 5.29
C SER A 134 18.88 10.39 5.76
N LYS A 135 19.01 9.05 5.81
CA LYS A 135 20.27 8.39 6.17
C LYS A 135 21.43 8.80 5.27
N ASN A 136 21.19 8.88 3.95
CA ASN A 136 22.22 9.25 2.99
C ASN A 136 22.78 10.66 3.28
N TYR A 137 21.90 11.65 3.45
CA TYR A 137 22.31 13.02 3.77
C TYR A 137 23.01 13.13 5.13
N GLN A 138 22.48 12.48 6.17
CA GLN A 138 23.09 12.56 7.50
C GLN A 138 24.47 11.88 7.57
N VAL A 139 24.65 10.75 6.87
CA VAL A 139 25.92 9.99 6.91
C VAL A 139 26.97 10.55 5.95
N ARG A 140 26.57 11.00 4.75
CA ARG A 140 27.52 11.50 3.75
C ARG A 140 27.88 12.97 3.94
N ASP A 141 26.89 13.79 4.30
CA ASP A 141 27.02 15.24 4.27
C ASP A 141 27.06 15.87 5.67
N ASP A 142 27.09 15.04 6.73
CA ASP A 142 27.05 15.46 8.14
C ASP A 142 25.93 16.49 8.40
N ALA A 143 24.76 16.20 7.82
CA ALA A 143 23.58 17.04 7.91
C ALA A 143 22.63 16.54 9.00
N VAL A 144 21.78 17.43 9.50
CA VAL A 144 20.57 17.09 10.27
C VAL A 144 19.34 17.36 9.42
N THR A 145 18.29 16.57 9.63
CA THR A 145 17.05 16.65 8.84
C THR A 145 16.00 17.42 9.63
N SER A 146 15.48 18.50 9.06
CA SER A 146 14.24 19.13 9.51
C SER A 146 13.19 18.99 8.42
N ARG A 147 11.93 18.86 8.79
CA ARG A 147 10.81 18.70 7.86
C ARG A 147 9.74 19.70 8.24
N VAL A 148 9.27 20.48 7.28
CA VAL A 148 8.08 21.31 7.45
C VAL A 148 6.98 20.73 6.57
N GLN A 149 5.81 20.51 7.17
CA GLN A 149 4.65 19.94 6.49
C GLN A 149 3.42 20.81 6.69
N VAL A 150 2.60 20.84 5.65
CA VAL A 150 1.26 21.45 5.64
C VAL A 150 0.32 20.40 5.07
N ARG A 151 -0.72 20.03 5.82
CA ARG A 151 -1.65 18.95 5.47
C ARG A 151 -3.08 19.40 5.61
N ASN A 152 -3.92 18.97 4.69
CA ASN A 152 -5.36 19.17 4.73
C ASN A 152 -6.03 17.79 4.60
N HIS A 153 -6.52 17.28 5.72
CA HIS A 153 -7.28 16.03 5.77
C HIS A 153 -8.71 16.28 5.28
N ILE A 154 -9.15 15.49 4.30
CA ILE A 154 -10.46 15.65 3.65
C ILE A 154 -11.40 14.56 4.13
N TYR A 155 -10.94 13.31 4.09
CA TYR A 155 -11.73 12.15 4.50
C TYR A 155 -10.87 11.17 5.30
N ILE A 156 -11.50 10.47 6.25
CA ILE A 156 -11.01 9.18 6.73
C ILE A 156 -11.86 8.11 6.05
N VAL A 157 -11.21 7.15 5.41
CA VAL A 157 -11.88 6.04 4.71
C VAL A 157 -11.54 4.75 5.43
N GLU A 158 -12.55 4.08 5.97
CA GLU A 158 -12.39 2.86 6.76
C GLU A 158 -13.07 1.67 6.07
N ALA A 159 -12.43 0.50 6.16
CA ALA A 159 -13.02 -0.75 5.73
C ALA A 159 -14.04 -1.25 6.77
N PHE A 160 -15.17 -1.80 6.31
CA PHE A 160 -16.07 -2.52 7.21
C PHE A 160 -15.40 -3.78 7.76
N PRO A 161 -15.53 -4.12 9.06
CA PRO A 161 -14.84 -5.26 9.66
C PRO A 161 -15.14 -6.63 9.04
N ASP A 162 -16.27 -6.77 8.34
CA ASP A 162 -16.76 -7.99 7.70
C ASP A 162 -16.49 -8.01 6.18
N PHE A 163 -15.52 -7.23 5.70
CA PHE A 163 -15.15 -7.23 4.29
C PHE A 163 -14.74 -8.61 3.78
N THR A 164 -14.99 -8.86 2.49
CA THR A 164 -14.61 -10.12 1.84
C THR A 164 -13.22 -10.04 1.21
N LEU A 165 -12.52 -11.17 1.15
CA LEU A 165 -11.19 -11.24 0.56
C LEU A 165 -11.25 -11.30 -0.98
N ASP A 166 -10.29 -10.66 -1.63
CA ASP A 166 -10.10 -10.75 -3.07
C ASP A 166 -9.89 -12.21 -3.49
N SER A 167 -10.45 -12.56 -4.64
CA SER A 167 -10.38 -13.93 -5.17
C SER A 167 -8.95 -14.41 -5.41
N ARG A 168 -8.02 -13.53 -5.80
CA ARG A 168 -6.61 -13.86 -6.07
C ARG A 168 -5.85 -14.10 -4.76
N PHE A 169 -6.09 -13.27 -3.75
CA PHE A 169 -5.54 -13.48 -2.41
C PHE A 169 -6.03 -14.81 -1.84
N THR A 170 -7.34 -15.04 -1.91
CA THR A 170 -7.98 -16.28 -1.45
C THR A 170 -7.43 -17.51 -2.18
N GLN A 171 -7.14 -17.39 -3.49
CA GLN A 171 -6.57 -18.47 -4.28
C GLN A 171 -5.15 -18.85 -3.80
N GLN A 172 -4.28 -17.88 -3.52
CA GLN A 172 -2.94 -18.17 -2.98
C GLN A 172 -3.00 -18.84 -1.60
N VAL A 173 -3.93 -18.42 -0.73
CA VAL A 173 -4.14 -19.07 0.57
C VAL A 173 -4.55 -20.53 0.39
N LYS A 174 -5.43 -20.82 -0.57
CA LYS A 174 -5.84 -22.20 -0.89
C LYS A 174 -4.66 -23.04 -1.39
N GLU A 175 -3.79 -22.49 -2.23
CA GLU A 175 -2.60 -23.20 -2.71
C GLU A 175 -1.63 -23.57 -1.58
N ILE A 176 -1.44 -22.69 -0.59
CA ILE A 176 -0.68 -22.99 0.62
C ILE A 176 -1.35 -24.13 1.41
N ALA A 177 -2.67 -24.06 1.61
CA ALA A 177 -3.43 -25.07 2.33
C ALA A 177 -3.34 -26.45 1.64
N ASP A 178 -3.46 -26.49 0.32
CA ASP A 178 -3.33 -27.72 -0.47
C ASP A 178 -1.92 -28.32 -0.34
N ALA A 179 -0.87 -27.49 -0.39
CA ALA A 179 0.50 -27.95 -0.18
C ALA A 179 0.70 -28.56 1.22
N LEU A 180 0.08 -27.99 2.25
CA LEU A 180 0.11 -28.53 3.61
C LEU A 180 -0.66 -29.86 3.73
N LEU A 181 -1.84 -29.97 3.11
CA LEU A 181 -2.63 -31.22 3.09
C LEU A 181 -1.89 -32.36 2.40
N MET A 182 -1.06 -32.06 1.40
CA MET A 182 -0.20 -33.03 0.72
C MET A 182 1.12 -33.30 1.46
N ASN A 183 1.30 -32.78 2.68
CA ASN A 183 2.52 -32.88 3.48
C ASN A 183 3.78 -32.35 2.76
N ASN A 184 3.60 -31.39 1.84
CA ASN A 184 4.68 -30.76 1.08
C ASN A 184 5.09 -29.44 1.74
N THR A 185 5.71 -29.55 2.92
CA THR A 185 6.07 -28.40 3.77
C THR A 185 6.98 -27.40 3.07
N ARG A 186 7.97 -27.88 2.29
CA ARG A 186 8.88 -27.01 1.53
C ARG A 186 8.13 -26.15 0.51
N HIS A 187 7.14 -26.70 -0.17
CA HIS A 187 6.34 -25.94 -1.13
C HIS A 187 5.42 -24.95 -0.42
N ALA A 188 4.79 -25.35 0.69
CA ALA A 188 3.96 -24.47 1.50
C ALA A 188 4.76 -23.26 2.04
N THR A 189 6.00 -23.47 2.50
CA THR A 189 6.90 -22.39 2.95
C THR A 189 7.19 -21.42 1.80
N PHE A 190 7.58 -21.93 0.63
CA PHE A 190 7.84 -21.09 -0.53
C PHE A 190 6.61 -20.26 -0.94
N LEU A 191 5.42 -20.87 -1.00
CA LEU A 191 4.18 -20.15 -1.32
C LEU A 191 3.85 -19.08 -0.27
N SER A 192 4.12 -19.35 1.01
CA SER A 192 3.92 -18.39 2.10
C SER A 192 4.87 -17.18 1.98
N GLU A 193 6.13 -17.41 1.62
CA GLU A 193 7.09 -16.34 1.36
C GLU A 193 6.66 -15.49 0.15
N MET A 194 6.20 -16.12 -0.93
CA MET A 194 5.68 -15.42 -2.11
C MET A 194 4.43 -14.59 -1.79
N MET A 195 3.56 -15.07 -0.91
CA MET A 195 2.39 -14.31 -0.46
C MET A 195 2.78 -13.00 0.24
N VAL A 196 3.85 -13.01 1.05
CA VAL A 196 4.41 -11.79 1.67
C VAL A 196 5.05 -10.88 0.62
N VAL A 197 5.68 -11.43 -0.41
CA VAL A 197 6.23 -10.64 -1.53
C VAL A 197 5.13 -9.95 -2.34
N ASP A 198 4.00 -10.60 -2.55
CA ASP A 198 2.90 -10.08 -3.38
C ASP A 198 1.98 -9.11 -2.61
N TYR A 199 1.69 -9.40 -1.33
CA TYR A 199 0.71 -8.68 -0.52
C TYR A 199 1.30 -7.94 0.69
N GLY A 200 2.62 -8.05 0.91
CA GLY A 200 3.27 -7.39 2.03
C GLY A 200 3.05 -8.08 3.37
N THR A 201 3.22 -7.30 4.42
CA THR A 201 3.27 -7.77 5.82
C THR A 201 2.06 -7.34 6.63
N HIS A 202 1.36 -6.29 6.18
CA HIS A 202 0.22 -5.68 6.85
C HIS A 202 -0.92 -5.49 5.86
N VAL A 203 -2.13 -5.26 6.38
CA VAL A 203 -3.31 -4.87 5.60
C VAL A 203 -3.73 -3.49 6.06
N ILE A 204 -3.95 -2.57 5.13
CA ILE A 204 -4.43 -1.23 5.45
C ILE A 204 -5.94 -1.30 5.69
N THR A 205 -6.40 -0.94 6.89
CA THR A 205 -7.84 -0.96 7.23
C THR A 205 -8.48 0.42 7.28
N SER A 206 -7.66 1.46 7.41
CA SER A 206 -8.08 2.87 7.39
C SER A 206 -7.03 3.70 6.69
N VAL A 207 -7.48 4.71 5.93
CA VAL A 207 -6.61 5.68 5.24
C VAL A 207 -7.14 7.08 5.41
N ASP A 208 -6.23 8.02 5.59
CA ASP A 208 -6.53 9.45 5.57
C ASP A 208 -6.37 9.97 4.14
N ALA A 209 -7.48 10.30 3.48
CA ALA A 209 -7.45 11.00 2.21
C ALA A 209 -7.17 12.49 2.47
N ALA A 210 -5.93 12.89 2.19
CA ALA A 210 -5.45 14.24 2.45
C ALA A 210 -4.62 14.76 1.27
N ALA A 211 -4.54 16.08 1.17
CA ALA A 211 -3.57 16.77 0.33
C ALA A 211 -2.56 17.48 1.22
N GLY A 212 -1.27 17.37 0.91
CA GLY A 212 -0.24 18.01 1.72
C GLY A 212 1.01 18.36 0.93
N LEU A 213 1.72 19.37 1.43
CA LEU A 213 3.04 19.75 0.97
C LEU A 213 4.05 19.46 2.08
N GLU A 214 5.13 18.79 1.72
CA GLU A 214 6.24 18.51 2.61
C GLU A 214 7.53 19.06 2.02
N THR A 215 8.31 19.75 2.86
CA THR A 215 9.63 20.28 2.47
C THR A 215 10.68 19.81 3.48
N PRO A 216 11.62 18.94 3.08
CA PRO A 216 12.78 18.63 3.89
C PRO A 216 13.82 19.76 3.79
N TRP A 217 14.30 20.21 4.93
CA TRP A 217 15.41 21.15 5.08
C TRP A 217 16.60 20.40 5.69
N LEU A 218 17.73 20.43 5.01
CA LEU A 218 18.98 19.89 5.54
C LEU A 218 19.78 21.03 6.14
N ARG A 219 20.08 20.94 7.44
CA ARG A 219 21.11 21.78 8.03
C ARG A 219 22.40 21.00 8.02
N LEU A 220 23.36 21.42 7.20
CA LEU A 220 24.75 21.02 7.37
C LEU A 220 25.18 21.48 8.77
N SER A 221 26.06 20.72 9.43
CA SER A 221 26.58 20.95 10.78
C SER A 221 27.40 22.26 10.93
N PHE A 222 26.85 23.41 10.54
CA PHE A 222 27.47 24.73 10.74
C PHE A 222 27.37 25.22 12.20
N ALA A 223 26.82 24.42 13.12
CA ALA A 223 26.55 24.82 14.50
C ALA A 223 27.40 24.11 15.57
N ALA A 224 28.44 23.34 15.18
CA ALA A 224 29.42 22.81 16.13
C ALA A 224 30.66 23.73 16.31
N HIS A 225 30.74 24.84 15.56
CA HIS A 225 31.84 25.82 15.69
C HIS A 225 31.48 27.13 16.38
N GLN A 226 30.20 27.38 16.67
CA GLN A 226 29.80 28.65 17.29
C GLN A 226 29.69 28.56 18.83
N SER A 227 29.63 27.36 19.40
CA SER A 227 29.64 27.13 20.85
C SER A 227 31.06 26.94 21.44
N SER A 228 32.09 26.77 20.61
CA SER A 228 33.50 26.71 21.04
C SER A 228 34.23 28.06 20.94
N ALA A 229 33.65 29.06 20.27
CA ALA A 229 34.25 30.39 20.13
C ALA A 229 33.88 31.36 21.27
N ASN A 230 32.91 31.03 22.13
CA ASN A 230 32.44 31.91 23.23
C ASN A 230 32.91 31.50 24.64
N THR A 231 33.84 30.54 24.74
CA THR A 231 34.38 30.05 26.03
C THR A 231 35.89 30.30 26.21
N SER A 232 36.51 31.15 25.38
CA SER A 232 37.94 31.46 25.45
C SER A 232 38.28 32.94 25.74
N SER A 233 37.38 33.68 26.39
CA SER A 233 37.70 35.00 26.93
C SER A 233 36.97 35.28 28.24
N GLN A 234 37.52 34.78 29.35
CA GLN A 234 37.49 35.39 30.68
C GLN A 234 38.59 34.78 31.54
#